data_AF-A0A135I7H5-F1
#
_entry.id   AF-A0A135I7H5-F1
#
_cell.length_a   1.000
_cell.length_b   1.000
_cell.length_c   1.000
_cell.angle_alpha   90.00
_cell.angle_beta   90.00
_cell.angle_gamma   90.00
#
_symmetry.space_group_name_H-M   'P 1'
#
loop_
_entity.id
_entity.type
_entity.pdbx_description
1 polymer ?
#
loop_
_entity_poly.entity_id
_entity_poly.type
_entity_poly.pdbx_seq_one_letter_code
_entity_poly.pdbx_strand_id
1 'polypeptide(L)'
;MRGVVAVLLCLGIVGCQSSLADKLPASDYQGHVPDELNKDLLTFNDAPVQSLRGETIHYVYEEDKALLTIVRKLRSTRWNWDMNKSDISDDVRVFTCEQLGPAIDLGLGVRTWYAGSGGFVTDVVQAGDCDGLY
;
A
#
# COMPACT_ATOMS: atom_id res chain seq x y z
N MET A 1 -33.96 -3.62 -49.15
CA MET A 1 -33.50 -4.56 -48.09
C MET A 1 -32.53 -3.80 -47.21
N ARG A 2 -32.93 -3.48 -45.96
CA ARG A 2 -32.12 -2.73 -44.99
C ARG A 2 -31.25 -3.73 -44.23
N GLY A 3 -29.95 -3.73 -44.48
CA GLY A 3 -28.98 -4.51 -43.70
C GLY A 3 -28.71 -3.81 -42.38
N VAL A 4 -29.11 -4.44 -41.27
CA VAL A 4 -28.83 -3.98 -39.91
C VAL A 4 -27.39 -4.39 -39.58
N VAL A 5 -26.51 -3.41 -39.41
CA VAL A 5 -25.13 -3.62 -38.92
C VAL A 5 -25.22 -3.82 -37.41
N ALA A 6 -24.95 -5.04 -36.95
CA ALA A 6 -24.81 -5.36 -35.54
C ALA A 6 -23.39 -4.97 -35.08
N VAL A 7 -23.26 -3.80 -34.43
CA VAL A 7 -22.07 -3.44 -33.67
C VAL A 7 -22.21 -4.06 -32.29
N LEU A 8 -21.55 -5.19 -32.07
CA LEU A 8 -21.34 -5.76 -30.73
C LEU A 8 -20.41 -4.80 -29.97
N LEU A 9 -21.00 -4.01 -29.07
CA LEU A 9 -20.27 -3.28 -28.05
C LEU A 9 -19.52 -4.29 -27.17
N CYS A 10 -18.20 -4.36 -27.32
CA CYS A 10 -17.33 -4.81 -26.24
C CYS A 10 -17.49 -3.81 -25.09
N LEU A 11 -18.38 -4.14 -24.15
CA LEU A 11 -18.39 -3.57 -22.81
C LEU A 11 -17.12 -4.03 -22.09
N GLY A 12 -15.99 -3.40 -22.46
CA GLY A 12 -14.81 -3.40 -21.63
C GLY A 12 -15.19 -2.72 -20.33
N ILE A 13 -15.33 -3.51 -19.28
CA ILE A 13 -15.38 -3.03 -17.91
C ILE A 13 -13.98 -2.48 -17.66
N VAL A 14 -13.73 -1.25 -18.08
CA VAL A 14 -12.58 -0.47 -17.65
C VAL A 14 -12.87 -0.19 -16.19
N GLY A 15 -12.42 -1.10 -15.32
CA GLY A 15 -12.37 -0.84 -13.90
C GLY A 15 -11.60 0.46 -13.72
N CYS A 16 -12.26 1.49 -13.18
CA CYS A 16 -11.56 2.62 -12.58
C CYS A 16 -10.74 2.08 -11.41
N GLN A 17 -9.53 1.59 -11.67
CA GLN A 17 -8.51 1.51 -10.63
C GLN A 17 -8.29 2.94 -10.17
N SER A 18 -8.77 3.22 -8.96
CA SER A 18 -8.77 4.55 -8.38
C SER A 18 -7.32 5.02 -8.27
N SER A 19 -7.03 6.19 -8.83
CA SER A 19 -5.71 6.82 -8.99
C SER A 19 -5.05 7.23 -7.65
N LEU A 20 -4.88 6.29 -6.73
CA LEU A 20 -4.12 6.46 -5.49
C LEU A 20 -2.63 6.18 -5.69
N ALA A 21 -2.27 5.30 -6.62
CA ALA A 21 -0.88 5.01 -6.99
C ALA A 21 -0.12 6.28 -7.43
N ASP A 22 -0.74 7.14 -8.25
CA ASP A 22 -0.14 8.40 -8.75
C ASP A 22 0.11 9.45 -7.64
N LYS A 23 -0.40 9.23 -6.42
CA LYS A 23 -0.30 10.17 -5.30
C LYS A 23 0.55 9.63 -4.15
N LEU A 24 1.09 8.42 -4.28
CA LEU A 24 1.98 7.87 -3.27
C LEU A 24 3.29 8.69 -3.25
N PRO A 25 3.90 8.86 -2.07
CA PRO A 25 5.26 9.38 -1.99
C PRO A 25 6.21 8.54 -2.86
N ALA A 26 7.14 9.18 -3.57
CA ALA A 26 8.13 8.45 -4.35
C ALA A 26 8.92 7.45 -3.48
N SER A 27 9.39 6.37 -4.09
CA SER A 27 10.28 5.39 -3.46
C SER A 27 11.28 4.92 -4.50
N ASP A 28 12.55 4.86 -4.11
CA ASP A 28 13.62 4.27 -4.92
C ASP A 28 13.79 2.77 -4.62
N TYR A 29 12.97 2.22 -3.71
CA TYR A 29 12.97 0.80 -3.40
C TYR A 29 12.62 -0.05 -4.62
N GLN A 30 13.33 -1.16 -4.77
CA GLN A 30 13.13 -2.17 -5.81
C GLN A 30 13.27 -3.54 -5.15
N GLY A 31 12.16 -4.26 -5.06
CA GLY A 31 12.09 -5.63 -4.59
C GLY A 31 11.58 -6.57 -5.68
N HIS A 32 11.58 -7.85 -5.38
CA HIS A 32 10.95 -8.86 -6.22
C HIS A 32 10.42 -9.98 -5.31
N VAL A 33 9.15 -10.33 -5.49
CA VAL A 33 8.49 -11.43 -4.78
C VAL A 33 8.11 -12.54 -5.75
N PRO A 34 7.97 -13.79 -5.29
CA PRO A 34 7.46 -14.88 -6.13
C PRO A 34 6.07 -14.56 -6.72
N ASP A 35 5.80 -15.04 -7.95
CA ASP A 35 4.55 -14.77 -8.67
C ASP A 35 3.27 -15.13 -7.89
N GLU A 36 3.31 -16.19 -7.09
CA GLU A 36 2.17 -16.59 -6.25
C GLU A 36 1.91 -15.56 -5.15
N LEU A 37 2.96 -15.15 -4.44
CA LEU A 37 2.88 -14.10 -3.42
C LEU A 37 2.47 -12.76 -4.04
N ASN A 38 2.98 -12.42 -5.22
CA ASN A 38 2.58 -11.21 -5.94
C ASN A 38 1.07 -11.13 -6.19
N LYS A 39 0.45 -12.26 -6.60
CA LYS A 39 -1.01 -12.35 -6.80
C LYS A 39 -1.78 -12.13 -5.51
N ASP A 40 -1.31 -12.71 -4.40
CA ASP A 40 -1.93 -12.51 -3.09
C ASP A 40 -1.79 -11.05 -2.64
N LEU A 41 -0.63 -10.43 -2.87
CA LEU A 41 -0.37 -9.04 -2.50
C LEU A 41 -1.20 -8.04 -3.31
N LEU A 42 -1.49 -8.34 -4.58
CA LEU A 42 -2.38 -7.52 -5.40
C LEU A 42 -3.78 -7.35 -4.78
N THR A 43 -4.23 -8.32 -3.98
CA THR A 43 -5.55 -8.23 -3.30
C THR A 43 -5.63 -7.09 -2.28
N PHE A 44 -4.49 -6.59 -1.77
CA PHE A 44 -4.45 -5.42 -0.89
C PHE A 44 -5.00 -4.16 -1.57
N ASN A 45 -4.87 -4.04 -2.90
CA ASN A 45 -5.36 -2.88 -3.65
C ASN A 45 -6.89 -2.80 -3.69
N ASP A 46 -7.55 -3.96 -3.56
CA ASP A 46 -9.01 -4.05 -3.53
C ASP A 46 -9.57 -4.10 -2.09
N ALA A 47 -8.69 -4.10 -1.08
CA ALA A 47 -9.09 -4.16 0.31
C ALA A 47 -9.88 -2.89 0.71
N PRO A 48 -11.01 -3.03 1.43
CA PRO A 48 -11.79 -1.87 1.85
C PRO A 48 -10.98 -1.00 2.81
N VAL A 49 -11.16 0.32 2.70
CA VAL A 49 -10.58 1.29 3.62
C VAL A 49 -11.04 0.97 5.04
N GLN A 50 -10.08 0.70 5.92
CA GLN A 50 -10.35 0.43 7.32
C GLN A 50 -10.58 1.73 8.07
N SER A 51 -11.56 1.69 8.96
CA SER A 51 -12.04 2.87 9.67
C SER A 51 -11.69 2.79 11.15
N LEU A 52 -10.68 3.54 11.58
CA LEU A 52 -10.29 3.67 12.99
C LEU A 52 -10.73 5.00 13.58
N ARG A 53 -10.66 5.12 14.92
CA ARG A 53 -10.95 6.37 15.62
C ARG A 53 -9.95 7.43 15.19
N GLY A 54 -10.41 8.35 14.34
CA GLY A 54 -9.64 9.53 13.94
C GLY A 54 -8.86 9.41 12.63
N GLU A 55 -8.68 8.19 12.13
CA GLU A 55 -7.94 7.94 10.90
C GLU A 55 -8.65 6.89 10.02
N THR A 56 -8.11 6.75 8.82
CA THR A 56 -8.42 5.70 7.86
C THR A 56 -7.12 5.01 7.48
N ILE A 57 -7.17 3.69 7.29
CA ILE A 57 -6.06 2.89 6.80
C ILE A 57 -6.48 2.28 5.47
N HIS A 58 -5.62 2.38 4.46
CA HIS A 58 -5.75 1.63 3.22
C HIS A 58 -4.39 1.18 2.75
N TYR A 59 -4.38 0.13 1.94
CA TYR A 59 -3.16 -0.49 1.45
C TYR A 59 -3.04 -0.20 -0.04
N VAL A 60 -1.82 0.07 -0.49
CA VAL A 60 -1.51 0.19 -1.91
C VAL A 60 -0.25 -0.60 -2.19
N TYR A 61 -0.37 -1.62 -3.01
CA TYR A 61 0.72 -2.47 -3.47
C TYR A 61 1.14 -2.08 -4.89
N GLU A 62 2.41 -1.67 -5.02
CA GLU A 62 3.09 -1.35 -6.27
C GLU A 62 3.86 -2.61 -6.75
N GLU A 63 3.25 -3.38 -7.66
CA GLU A 63 3.78 -4.65 -8.19
C GLU A 63 5.15 -4.49 -8.85
N ASP A 64 5.37 -3.40 -9.59
CA ASP A 64 6.62 -3.11 -10.31
C ASP A 64 7.83 -2.95 -9.39
N LYS A 65 7.58 -2.63 -8.11
CA LYS A 65 8.61 -2.44 -7.08
C LYS A 65 8.57 -3.49 -5.99
N ALA A 66 7.58 -4.38 -6.01
CA ALA A 66 7.18 -5.21 -4.89
C ALA A 66 7.09 -4.42 -3.57
N LEU A 67 6.39 -3.27 -3.59
CA LEU A 67 6.30 -2.35 -2.45
C LEU A 67 4.86 -2.19 -1.95
N LEU A 68 4.61 -2.55 -0.70
CA LEU A 68 3.36 -2.29 -0.01
C LEU A 68 3.46 -0.99 0.80
N THR A 69 2.61 -0.02 0.47
CA THR A 69 2.44 1.21 1.24
C THR A 69 1.17 1.14 2.08
N ILE A 70 1.31 1.17 3.40
CA ILE A 70 0.21 1.31 4.35
C ILE A 70 -0.08 2.81 4.51
N VAL A 71 -1.19 3.28 3.96
CA VAL A 71 -1.56 4.69 4.00
C VAL A 71 -2.48 4.97 5.17
N ARG A 72 -1.99 5.71 6.15
CA ARG A 72 -2.74 6.18 7.32
C ARG A 72 -3.09 7.64 7.10
N LYS A 73 -4.38 7.97 7.05
CA LYS A 73 -4.86 9.35 6.78
C LYS A 73 -5.81 9.81 7.86
N LEU A 74 -5.55 10.99 8.42
CA LEU A 74 -6.46 11.66 9.36
C LEU A 74 -7.80 11.99 8.69
N ARG A 75 -8.89 11.76 9.42
CA ARG A 75 -10.25 12.03 8.91
C ARG A 75 -10.57 13.51 8.79
N SER A 76 -9.99 14.30 9.68
CA SER A 76 -10.20 15.74 9.74
C SER A 76 -8.97 16.44 9.17
N THR A 77 -9.20 17.36 8.23
CA THR A 77 -8.15 18.23 7.68
C THR A 77 -7.64 19.26 8.69
N ARG A 78 -8.31 19.41 9.83
CA ARG A 78 -7.88 20.28 10.94
C ARG A 78 -6.94 19.60 11.91
N TRP A 79 -6.75 18.28 11.77
CA TRP A 79 -5.88 17.53 12.65
C TRP A 79 -4.49 17.42 12.03
N ASN A 80 -3.50 17.30 12.90
CA ASN A 80 -2.10 17.19 12.55
C ASN A 80 -1.54 15.92 13.19
N TRP A 81 -0.64 15.24 12.49
CA TRP A 81 0.17 14.21 13.14
C TRP A 81 1.12 14.91 14.12
N ASP A 82 0.97 14.62 15.40
CA ASP A 82 1.81 15.17 16.48
C ASP A 82 2.78 14.10 16.99
N MET A 83 3.52 13.51 16.05
CA MET A 83 4.54 12.49 16.28
C MET A 83 5.59 12.60 15.18
N ASN A 84 6.83 12.24 15.47
CA ASN A 84 7.90 12.24 14.47
C ASN A 84 8.23 10.82 14.03
N LYS A 85 8.78 10.71 12.81
CA LYS A 85 9.28 9.45 12.25
C LYS A 85 10.23 8.72 13.22
N SER A 86 11.21 9.44 13.78
CA SER A 86 12.18 8.87 14.73
C SER A 86 11.55 8.22 15.95
N ASP A 87 10.39 8.71 16.37
CA ASP A 87 9.78 8.32 17.63
C ASP A 87 8.96 7.03 17.47
N ILE A 88 8.55 6.70 16.23
CA ILE A 88 7.64 5.59 15.94
C ILE A 88 8.19 4.55 14.96
N SER A 89 9.32 4.83 14.29
CA SER A 89 9.85 3.94 13.25
C SER A 89 10.11 2.52 13.75
N ASP A 90 10.62 2.37 14.99
CA ASP A 90 10.88 1.04 15.56
C ASP A 90 9.58 0.29 15.87
N ASP A 91 8.59 0.95 16.50
CA ASP A 91 7.28 0.34 16.77
C ASP A 91 6.58 -0.08 15.48
N VAL A 92 6.64 0.77 14.45
CA VAL A 92 6.10 0.45 13.12
C VAL A 92 6.85 -0.73 12.51
N ARG A 93 8.18 -0.76 12.59
CA ARG A 93 8.99 -1.87 12.07
C ARG A 93 8.63 -3.18 12.75
N VAL A 94 8.60 -3.22 14.08
CA VAL A 94 8.26 -4.42 14.86
C VAL A 94 6.87 -4.92 14.47
N PHE A 95 5.86 -4.06 14.49
CA PHE A 95 4.50 -4.45 14.10
C PHE A 95 4.45 -4.94 12.64
N THR A 96 5.19 -4.30 11.73
CA THR A 96 5.25 -4.70 10.33
C THR A 96 5.89 -6.08 10.17
N CYS A 97 6.97 -6.35 10.89
CA CYS A 97 7.65 -7.64 10.88
C CYS A 97 6.78 -8.76 11.45
N GLU A 98 6.04 -8.51 12.54
CA GLU A 98 5.11 -9.49 13.11
C GLU A 98 3.99 -9.87 12.13
N GLN A 99 3.52 -8.93 11.30
CA GLN A 99 2.39 -9.16 10.39
C GLN A 99 2.81 -9.67 9.01
N LEU A 100 3.95 -9.19 8.49
CA LEU A 100 4.37 -9.38 7.10
C LEU A 100 5.78 -9.94 6.95
N GLY A 101 6.46 -10.29 8.04
CA GLY A 101 7.83 -10.80 8.06
C GLY A 101 8.12 -11.87 7.01
N PRO A 102 7.32 -12.95 6.91
CA PRO A 102 7.54 -13.98 5.89
C PRO A 102 7.49 -13.45 4.44
N ALA A 103 6.61 -12.49 4.15
CA ALA A 103 6.54 -11.88 2.83
C ALA A 103 7.71 -10.91 2.58
N ILE A 104 8.15 -10.21 3.62
CA ILE A 104 9.30 -9.30 3.60
C ILE A 104 10.59 -10.08 3.28
N ASP A 105 10.78 -11.24 3.91
CA ASP A 105 11.94 -12.11 3.63
C ASP A 105 11.90 -12.71 2.23
N LEU A 106 10.72 -12.79 1.61
CA LEU A 106 10.53 -13.16 0.21
C LEU A 106 10.69 -11.99 -0.77
N GLY A 107 11.08 -10.80 -0.29
CA GLY A 107 11.42 -9.65 -1.13
C GLY A 107 10.37 -8.55 -1.22
N LEU A 108 9.35 -8.57 -0.34
CA LEU A 108 8.40 -7.47 -0.18
C LEU A 108 9.03 -6.31 0.60
N GLY A 109 8.97 -5.10 0.04
CA GLY A 109 9.19 -3.88 0.80
C GLY A 109 7.89 -3.40 1.45
N VAL A 110 7.94 -2.94 2.70
CA VAL A 110 6.77 -2.36 3.37
C VAL A 110 7.10 -1.00 3.96
N ARG A 111 6.26 0.00 3.73
CA ARG A 111 6.37 1.32 4.38
C ARG A 111 5.02 1.83 4.83
N THR A 112 5.02 2.71 5.82
CA THR A 112 3.82 3.42 6.27
C THR A 112 3.90 4.89 5.88
N TRP A 113 2.85 5.38 5.22
CA TRP A 113 2.68 6.80 4.94
C TRP A 113 1.61 7.41 5.85
N TYR A 114 2.04 8.32 6.71
CA TYR A 114 1.17 9.17 7.51
C TYR A 114 0.79 10.39 6.66
N ALA A 115 -0.37 10.33 6.00
CA ALA A 115 -0.81 11.34 5.04
C ALA A 115 -1.49 12.53 5.72
N GLY A 116 -1.23 13.74 5.21
CA GLY A 116 -1.84 14.99 5.69
C GLY A 116 -0.83 15.92 6.36
N SER A 117 -1.36 16.88 7.14
CA SER A 117 -0.53 17.85 7.87
C SER A 117 0.34 17.13 8.91
N GLY A 118 1.62 17.52 8.99
CA GLY A 118 2.60 16.89 9.88
C GLY A 118 2.98 15.48 9.44
N GLY A 119 2.55 15.06 8.25
CA GLY A 119 2.74 13.73 7.72
C GLY A 119 4.18 13.42 7.32
N PHE A 120 4.50 12.13 7.30
CA PHE A 120 5.81 11.61 6.93
C PHE A 120 5.68 10.17 6.42
N VAL A 121 6.78 9.64 5.88
CA VAL A 121 6.89 8.26 5.40
C VAL A 121 7.97 7.56 6.22
N THR A 122 7.65 6.39 6.75
CA THR A 122 8.66 5.56 7.45
C THR A 122 9.69 5.05 6.45
N ASP A 123 10.81 4.53 6.95
CA ASP A 123 11.72 3.77 6.10
C ASP A 123 11.01 2.51 5.59
N VAL A 124 11.51 1.98 4.47
CA VAL A 124 11.02 0.72 3.93
C VAL A 124 11.61 -0.40 4.77
N VAL A 125 10.74 -1.19 5.40
CA VAL A 125 11.07 -2.47 6.02
C VAL A 125 11.25 -3.49 4.91
N GLN A 126 12.40 -4.14 4.89
CA GLN A 126 12.83 -5.09 3.87
C GLN A 126 13.53 -6.30 4.51
N ALA A 127 13.89 -7.29 3.68
CA ALA A 127 14.56 -8.50 4.14
C ALA A 127 15.78 -8.18 5.04
N GLY A 128 15.88 -8.88 6.17
CA GLY A 128 16.90 -8.67 7.21
C GLY A 128 16.52 -7.65 8.30
N ASP A 129 15.54 -6.77 8.06
CA ASP A 129 15.06 -5.83 9.10
C ASP A 129 14.24 -6.51 10.20
N CYS A 130 13.74 -7.72 9.89
CA CYS A 130 12.83 -8.51 10.71
C CYS A 130 13.50 -9.67 11.47
N ASP A 131 14.84 -9.78 11.41
CA ASP A 131 15.59 -10.88 12.05
C ASP A 131 15.30 -10.97 13.56
N GLY A 132 14.74 -12.10 13.98
CA GLY A 132 14.41 -12.38 15.38
C GLY A 132 13.16 -11.69 15.93
N LEU A 133 12.32 -11.14 15.05
CA LEU A 133 11.07 -10.44 15.42
C LEU A 133 9.79 -11.24 15.13
N TYR A 134 9.88 -12.41 14.49
CA TYR A 134 8.73 -13.27 14.20
C TYR A 134 9.11 -14.76 14.08
#